data_AF-A0A967RK42-F1
#
_entry.id   AF-A0A967RK42-F1
#
_cell.length_a   1.000
_cell.length_b   1.000
_cell.length_c   1.000
_cell.angle_alpha   90.00
_cell.angle_beta   90.00
_cell.angle_gamma   90.00
#
_symmetry.space_group_name_H-M   'P 1'
#
loop_
_entity.id
_entity.type
_entity.pdbx_description
1 polymer ?
#
loop_
_entity_poly.entity_id
_entity_poly.type
_entity_poly.pdbx_seq_one_letter_code
_entity_poly.pdbx_strand_id
1 'polypeptide(L)' 'MQTIKGFWQHENGKVYAIKSTAMGEILGAAGPFDPDDIGDLENYDYTPAIVDWVKRALAEKKLRRYH' A
#
# COMPACT_ATOMS: atom_id res chain seq x y z
N MET A 1 -12.34 7.59 13.01
CA MET A 1 -11.15 6.71 12.99
C MET A 1 -10.10 7.37 12.12
N GLN A 2 -8.89 7.63 12.63
CA GLN A 2 -7.81 8.19 11.81
C GLN A 2 -7.21 7.08 10.93
N THR A 3 -7.11 7.34 9.62
CA THR A 3 -6.50 6.44 8.65
C THR A 3 -5.22 7.05 8.11
N ILE A 4 -4.19 6.24 7.99
CA ILE A 4 -2.89 6.60 7.44
C ILE A 4 -2.84 6.02 6.03
N LYS A 5 -2.46 6.84 5.06
CA LYS A 5 -2.18 6.41 3.69
C LYS A 5 -0.67 6.48 3.47
N GLY A 6 -0.13 5.56 2.68
CA GLY A 6 1.29 5.60 2.34
C GLY A 6 1.61 4.68 1.17
N PHE A 7 2.65 5.03 0.43
CA PHE A 7 3.19 4.18 -0.62
C PHE A 7 4.16 3.16 -0.04
N TRP A 8 4.07 1.94 -0.55
CA TRP A 8 5.00 0.88 -0.23
C TRP A 8 5.48 0.25 -1.53
N GLN A 9 6.79 0.10 -1.66
CA GLN A 9 7.40 -0.54 -2.80
C GLN A 9 7.72 -1.99 -2.46
N HIS A 10 7.33 -2.87 -3.37
CA HIS A 10 7.67 -4.27 -3.31
C HIS A 10 9.07 -4.50 -3.92
N GLU A 11 9.75 -5.56 -3.54
CA GLU A 11 11.08 -5.92 -4.08
C GLU A 11 11.14 -6.07 -5.61
N ASN A 12 9.99 -6.22 -6.27
CA ASN A 12 9.88 -6.27 -7.73
C ASN A 12 9.87 -4.88 -8.40
N GLY A 13 10.05 -3.80 -7.61
CA GLY A 13 10.05 -2.42 -8.07
C GLY A 13 8.68 -1.75 -8.14
N LYS A 14 7.57 -2.51 -8.03
CA LYS A 14 6.21 -1.96 -8.10
C LYS A 14 5.79 -1.31 -6.78
N VAL A 15 5.02 -0.23 -6.89
CA VAL A 15 4.51 0.56 -5.77
C VAL A 15 3.03 0.24 -5.53
N TYR A 16 2.65 0.22 -4.26
CA TYR A 16 1.30 -0.03 -3.79
C TYR A 16 0.89 1.09 -2.85
N ALA A 17 -0.27 1.68 -3.11
CA ALA A 17 -0.88 2.62 -2.19
C ALA A 17 -1.60 1.81 -1.10
N ILE A 18 -1.24 2.00 0.16
CA ILE A 18 -1.82 1.27 1.29
C ILE A 18 -2.53 2.25 2.22
N LYS A 19 -3.77 1.92 2.58
CA LYS A 19 -4.55 2.61 3.61
C LYS A 19 -4.65 1.72 4.85
N SER A 20 -4.15 2.21 5.97
CA SER A 20 -4.19 1.52 7.26
C SER A 20 -4.81 2.38 8.34
N THR A 21 -5.21 1.77 9.45
CA THR A 21 -5.52 2.49 10.69
C THR A 21 -4.24 2.94 11.38
N ALA A 22 -4.35 3.85 12.34
CA ALA A 22 -3.23 4.23 13.22
C ALA A 22 -2.66 3.05 14.04
N MET A 23 -3.44 1.98 14.23
CA MET A 23 -3.02 0.74 14.90
C MET A 23 -2.35 -0.27 13.96
N GLY A 24 -2.19 0.07 12.68
CA GLY A 24 -1.53 -0.79 11.69
C GLY A 24 -2.44 -1.80 10.98
N GLU A 25 -3.76 -1.73 11.17
CA GLU A 25 -4.70 -2.58 10.44
C GLU A 25 -4.85 -2.08 9.00
N ILE A 26 -4.58 -2.93 8.01
CA ILE A 26 -4.74 -2.58 6.59
C ILE A 26 -6.22 -2.64 6.21
N LEU A 27 -6.77 -1.50 5.80
CA LEU A 27 -8.17 -1.33 5.41
C LEU A 27 -8.38 -1.51 3.90
N GLY A 28 -7.39 -1.14 3.10
CA GLY A 28 -7.48 -1.19 1.65
C GLY A 28 -6.12 -0.93 1.00
N ALA A 29 -5.96 -1.38 -0.23
CA ALA A 29 -4.77 -1.09 -1.02
C ALA A 29 -5.11 -0.98 -2.51
N ALA A 30 -4.24 -0.28 -3.24
CA ALA A 30 -4.30 -0.11 -4.68
C ALA A 30 -2.91 -0.36 -5.30
N GLY A 31 -2.89 -0.88 -6.51
CA GLY A 31 -1.68 -1.21 -7.26
C GLY A 31 -1.82 -2.55 -8.01
N PRO A 32 -0.76 -3.03 -8.66
CA PRO A 32 0.59 -2.44 -8.72
C PRO A 32 0.65 -1.15 -9.58
N PHE A 33 1.48 -0.20 -9.15
CA PHE A 33 1.83 1.00 -9.90
C PHE A 33 3.33 1.04 -10.19
N ASP A 34 3.71 1.80 -11.20
CA ASP A 34 5.10 2.14 -11.46
C ASP A 34 5.53 3.34 -10.61
N PRO A 35 6.74 3.32 -10.03
CA PRO A 35 7.21 4.40 -9.15
C PRO A 35 7.28 5.77 -9.83
N ASP A 36 7.44 5.81 -11.15
CA ASP A 36 7.44 7.03 -11.96
C ASP A 36 6.03 7.56 -12.29
N ASP A 37 4.98 6.76 -12.05
CA ASP A 37 3.59 7.07 -12.39
C ASP A 37 2.69 7.15 -11.15
N ILE A 38 3.29 7.35 -9.96
CA ILE A 38 2.52 7.56 -8.73
C ILE A 38 2.14 9.04 -8.57
N GLY A 39 0.86 9.30 -8.28
CA GLY A 39 0.32 10.61 -7.92
C GLY A 39 0.09 10.74 -6.42
N ASP A 40 -0.83 11.63 -6.02
CA ASP A 40 -1.20 11.78 -4.61
C ASP A 40 -1.99 10.58 -4.06
N LEU A 41 -1.70 10.21 -2.81
CA LEU A 41 -2.41 9.17 -2.04
C LEU A 41 -3.93 9.42 -1.92
N GLU A 42 -4.39 10.64 -2.14
CA GLU A 42 -5.82 10.99 -2.11
C GLU A 42 -6.57 10.46 -3.34
N ASN A 43 -5.88 10.24 -4.46
CA ASN A 43 -6.48 9.92 -5.76
C ASN A 43 -6.65 8.41 -6.03
N TYR A 44 -6.29 7.54 -5.07
CA TYR A 44 -6.34 6.09 -5.26
C TYR A 44 -7.61 5.46 -4.67
N ASP A 45 -8.17 4.50 -5.40
CA ASP A 45 -9.23 3.63 -4.92
C ASP A 45 -8.67 2.47 -4.09
N TYR A 46 -8.69 2.65 -2.77
CA TYR A 46 -8.24 1.64 -1.81
C TYR A 46 -9.27 0.51 -1.66
N THR A 47 -9.10 -0.55 -2.43
CA THR A 47 -10.02 -1.70 -2.40
C THR A 47 -9.55 -2.79 -1.42
N PRO A 48 -10.47 -3.61 -0.88
CA PRO A 48 -10.10 -4.76 -0.05
C PRO A 48 -9.50 -5.93 -0.86
N ALA A 49 -9.57 -5.88 -2.20
CA ALA A 49 -9.26 -7.01 -3.08
C ALA A 49 -7.83 -7.55 -2.91
N ILE A 50 -6.87 -6.66 -2.66
CA ILE A 50 -5.44 -7.02 -2.52
C ILE A 50 -4.94 -6.92 -1.07
N VAL A 51 -5.83 -6.69 -0.09
CA VAL A 51 -5.42 -6.50 1.31
C VAL A 51 -4.75 -7.74 1.89
N ASP A 52 -5.27 -8.94 1.61
CA ASP A 52 -4.67 -10.19 2.10
C ASP A 52 -3.25 -10.39 1.54
N TRP A 53 -3.08 -10.10 0.25
CA TRP A 53 -1.77 -10.13 -0.40
C TRP A 53 -0.80 -9.11 0.22
N VAL A 54 -1.24 -7.86 0.44
CA VAL A 54 -0.44 -6.83 1.09
C VAL A 54 0.00 -7.25 2.49
N LYS A 55 -0.91 -7.84 3.29
CA LYS A 55 -0.59 -8.35 4.63
C LYS A 55 0.50 -9.43 4.57
N ARG A 56 0.39 -10.37 3.63
CA ARG A 56 1.43 -11.40 3.42
C ARG A 56 2.76 -10.80 3.00
N ALA A 57 2.77 -9.91 2.02
CA ALA A 57 3.98 -9.26 1.53
C ALA A 57 4.67 -8.39 2.60
N LEU A 58 3.90 -7.74 3.49
CA LEU A 58 4.45 -7.06 4.67
C LEU A 58 5.04 -8.03 5.69
N ALA A 59 4.35 -9.14 5.98
CA ALA A 59 4.84 -10.18 6.89
C ALA A 59 6.14 -10.84 6.37
N GLU A 60 6.24 -11.03 5.06
CA GLU A 60 7.43 -11.53 4.37
C GLU A 60 8.52 -10.45 4.18
N LYS A 61 8.31 -9.21 4.66
CA LYS A 61 9.23 -8.06 4.51
C LYS A 61 9.58 -7.70 3.06
N LYS A 62 8.69 -8.05 2.12
CA LYS A 62 8.83 -7.78 0.68
C LYS A 62 8.36 -6.38 0.32
N LEU A 63 7.49 -5.79 1.12
CA LEU A 63 7.06 -4.40 1.02
C LEU A 63 7.86 -3.51 1.99
N ARG A 64 8.37 -2.38 1.49
CA ARG A 64 9.02 -1.32 2.28
C ARG A 64 8.38 0.03 1.99
N ARG A 65 8.37 0.95 2.95
CA ARG A 65 7.83 2.31 2.72
C ARG A 65 8.60 2.96 1.58
N TYR A 66 7.87 3.42 0.57
CA TYR A 66 8.39 4.23 -0.51
C TYR A 66 8.43 5.68 -0.01
N HIS A 67 9.58 6.34 -0.18
CA HIS A 67 9.90 7.62 0.47
C HIS A 67 9.76 8.80 -0.48
#